data_AF-X1CJI4-F1
#
_entry.id   AF-X1CJI4-F1
#
_cell.length_a   1.000
_cell.length_b   1.000
_cell.length_c   1.000
_cell.angle_alpha   90.00
_cell.angle_beta   90.00
_cell.angle_gamma   90.00
#
_symmetry.space_group_name_H-M   'P 1'
#
loop_
_entity.id
_entity.type
_entity.pdbx_description
1 polymer ?
#
loop_
_entity_poly.entity_id
_entity_poly.type
_entity_poly.pdbx_seq_one_letter_code
_entity_poly.pdbx_strand_id
1 'polypeptide(L)'
;MYAILLERKFEIGILRAIGLKSKNVRNMFLIESLIIMLSAGIMGMLIGTYTAYLLQSNSALISEMPLVFAFPLDTFLRVFIISITVSIIGMYLILLKLSKQTVMDVFRQSF
;
A
#
# COMPACT_ATOMS: atom_id res chain seq x y z
N MET A 1 5.82 -1.54 16.20
CA MET A 1 4.70 -2.11 15.43
C MET A 1 3.43 -2.33 16.27
N TYR A 2 3.54 -2.79 17.53
CA TYR A 2 2.38 -2.97 18.41
C TYR A 2 1.64 -1.67 18.79
N ALA A 3 2.36 -0.57 19.03
CA ALA A 3 1.76 0.72 19.41
C ALA A 3 0.80 1.27 18.35
N ILE A 4 1.22 1.28 17.08
CA ILE A 4 0.41 1.73 15.95
C ILE A 4 -0.88 0.91 15.79
N LEU A 5 -0.82 -0.40 16.08
CA LEU A 5 -2.01 -1.27 16.05
C LEU A 5 -2.98 -0.94 17.19
N LEU A 6 -2.49 -0.56 18.36
CA LEU A 6 -3.31 -0.14 19.50
C LEU A 6 -3.98 1.21 19.23
N GLU A 7 -3.22 2.21 18.77
CA GLU A 7 -3.74 3.54 18.44
C GLU A 7 -4.84 3.47 17.38
N ARG A 8 -4.61 2.74 16.29
CA ARG A 8 -5.60 2.59 15.20
C ARG A 8 -6.87 1.87 15.66
N LYS A 9 -6.74 0.89 16.56
CA LYS A 9 -7.91 0.20 17.15
C LYS A 9 -8.70 1.12 18.08
N PHE A 10 -8.02 1.98 18.83
CA PHE A 10 -8.65 2.96 19.72
C PHE A 10 -9.46 4.00 18.94
N GLU A 11 -8.92 4.53 17.83
CA GLU A 11 -9.65 5.43 16.91
C GLU A 11 -10.94 4.80 16.38
N ILE A 12 -10.88 3.53 15.93
CA ILE A 12 -12.06 2.78 15.47
C ILE A 12 -13.08 2.59 16.60
N GLY A 13 -12.59 2.37 17.83
CA GLY A 13 -13.41 2.27 19.04
C GLY A 13 -14.16 3.57 19.35
N ILE A 14 -13.48 4.71 19.28
CA ILE A 14 -14.08 6.05 19.50
C ILE A 14 -15.14 6.34 18.44
N LEU A 15 -14.83 6.13 17.16
CA LEU A 15 -15.78 6.39 16.07
C LEU A 15 -17.05 5.55 16.22
N ARG A 16 -16.91 4.28 16.63
CA ARG A 16 -18.06 3.41 16.91
C ARG A 16 -18.84 3.81 18.16
N ALA A 17 -18.19 4.37 19.19
CA ALA A 17 -18.85 4.86 20.40
C ALA A 17 -19.72 6.09 20.13
N ILE A 18 -19.36 6.92 19.14
CA ILE A 18 -20.15 8.07 18.68
C ILE A 18 -21.35 7.65 17.80
N GLY A 19 -21.50 6.34 17.50
CA GLY A 19 -22.66 5.79 16.79
C GLY A 19 -22.47 5.59 15.28
N LEU A 20 -21.23 5.71 14.77
CA LEU A 20 -20.95 5.40 13.37
C LEU A 20 -21.15 3.90 13.09
N LYS A 21 -21.92 3.62 12.03
CA LYS A 21 -22.14 2.25 11.54
C LYS A 21 -20.79 1.63 11.14
N SER A 22 -20.57 0.37 11.48
CA SER A 22 -19.30 -0.34 11.20
C SER A 22 -18.95 -0.36 9.70
N LYS A 23 -19.95 -0.29 8.81
CA LYS A 23 -19.76 -0.17 7.36
C LYS A 23 -19.12 1.17 6.97
N ASN A 24 -19.52 2.27 7.61
CA ASN A 24 -19.01 3.61 7.31
C ASN A 24 -17.55 3.74 7.73
N VAL A 25 -17.20 3.24 8.92
CA VAL A 25 -15.80 3.20 9.40
C VAL A 25 -14.94 2.34 8.46
N ARG A 26 -15.46 1.18 8.01
CA ARG A 26 -14.75 0.34 7.04
C ARG A 26 -14.50 1.05 5.71
N ASN A 27 -15.50 1.78 5.19
CA ASN A 27 -15.38 2.51 3.94
C ASN A 27 -14.40 3.69 4.05
N MET A 28 -14.37 4.38 5.20
CA MET A 28 -13.40 5.45 5.45
C MET A 28 -11.97 4.92 5.38
N PHE A 29 -11.70 3.82 6.08
CA PHE A 29 -10.39 3.17 6.08
C PHE A 29 -10.00 2.60 4.70
N LEU A 30 -10.98 2.10 3.95
CA LEU A 30 -10.80 1.67 2.56
C LEU A 30 -10.27 2.81 1.70
N ILE A 31 -10.90 3.98 1.77
CA ILE A 31 -10.50 5.16 1.00
C ILE A 31 -9.11 5.63 1.43
N GLU A 32 -8.84 5.69 2.74
CA GLU A 32 -7.54 6.10 3.26
C GLU A 32 -6.41 5.16 2.78
N SER A 33 -6.64 3.85 2.85
CA SER A 33 -5.69 2.84 2.37
C SER A 33 -5.47 2.96 0.87
N LEU A 34 -6.54 3.20 0.11
CA LEU A 34 -6.47 3.37 -1.35
C LEU A 34 -5.62 4.59 -1.72
N ILE A 35 -5.76 5.72 -1.00
CA ILE A 35 -4.93 6.91 -1.20
C ILE A 35 -3.44 6.61 -0.94
N ILE A 36 -3.13 5.89 0.15
CA ILE A 36 -1.76 5.50 0.49
C ILE A 36 -1.18 4.53 -0.55
N MET A 37 -1.97 3.57 -1.03
CA MET A 37 -1.54 2.60 -2.04
C MET A 37 -1.27 3.29 -3.38
N LEU A 38 -2.13 4.22 -3.80
CA LEU A 38 -1.91 4.99 -5.02
C LEU A 38 -0.67 5.87 -4.93
N SER A 39 -0.48 6.59 -3.81
CA SER A 39 0.68 7.46 -3.63
C SER A 39 1.98 6.64 -3.59
N ALA A 40 1.99 5.51 -2.90
CA ALA A 40 3.12 4.59 -2.89
C ALA A 40 3.41 4.00 -4.27
N GLY A 41 2.38 3.64 -5.04
CA GLY A 41 2.52 3.13 -6.41
C GLY A 41 3.15 4.14 -7.37
N ILE A 42 2.69 5.40 -7.33
CA ILE A 42 3.24 6.49 -8.14
C ILE A 42 4.70 6.75 -7.78
N MET A 43 5.00 6.87 -6.48
CA MET A 43 6.37 7.09 -6.01
C MET A 43 7.31 5.93 -6.37
N GLY A 44 6.85 4.69 -6.19
CA GLY A 44 7.62 3.51 -6.58
C GLY A 44 7.91 3.47 -8.07
N MET A 45 6.94 3.85 -8.91
CA MET A 45 7.13 3.95 -10.36
C MET A 45 8.18 5.01 -10.72
N LEU A 46 8.09 6.21 -10.15
CA LEU A 46 9.04 7.30 -10.40
C LEU A 46 10.47 6.92 -9.99
N ILE A 47 10.63 6.32 -8.81
CA ILE A 47 11.95 5.89 -8.33
C ILE A 47 12.48 4.74 -9.18
N GLY A 48 11.64 3.78 -9.56
CA GLY A 48 12.03 2.65 -10.41
C GLY A 48 12.49 3.07 -11.81
N THR A 49 11.79 4.00 -12.45
CA THR A 49 12.21 4.52 -13.77
C THR A 49 13.48 5.35 -13.67
N TYR A 50 13.60 6.18 -12.64
CA TYR A 50 14.79 7.00 -12.42
C TYR A 50 16.04 6.16 -12.17
N THR A 51 15.94 5.14 -11.32
CA THR A 51 17.05 4.21 -11.05
C THR A 51 17.42 3.38 -12.29
N ALA A 52 16.44 2.91 -13.07
CA ALA A 52 16.70 2.22 -14.33
C ALA A 52 17.44 3.11 -15.34
N TYR A 53 17.05 4.38 -15.47
CA TYR A 53 17.73 5.35 -16.31
C TYR A 53 19.20 5.56 -15.89
N LEU A 54 19.46 5.71 -14.58
CA LEU A 54 20.82 5.84 -14.05
C LEU A 54 21.66 4.59 -14.30
N LEU A 55 21.11 3.39 -14.12
CA LEU A 55 21.83 2.14 -14.37
C LEU A 55 22.19 2.02 -15.86
N GLN A 56 21.28 2.37 -16.75
CA GLN A 56 21.52 2.29 -18.19
C GLN A 56 22.56 3.30 -18.68
N SER A 57 22.55 4.53 -18.15
CA SER A 57 23.57 5.54 -18.48
C SER A 57 24.96 5.14 -17.99
N ASN A 58 25.08 4.58 -16.79
CA ASN A 58 26.36 4.07 -16.28
C ASN A 58 26.88 2.86 -17.08
N SER A 59 25.99 1.95 -17.47
CA SER A 59 26.35 0.75 -18.24
C SER A 59 26.89 1.10 -19.64
N ALA A 60 26.32 2.12 -20.28
CA ALA A 60 26.76 2.58 -21.60
C ALA A 60 28.13 3.26 -21.59
N LEU A 61 28.46 3.98 -20.51
CA LEU A 61 29.79 4.58 -20.35
C LEU A 61 30.90 3.53 -20.18
N ILE A 62 30.57 2.35 -19.64
CA ILE A 62 31.54 1.28 -19.36
C ILE A 62 31.78 0.37 -20.58
N SER A 63 30.75 0.13 -21.41
CA SER A 63 30.81 -0.91 -22.45
C SER A 63 30.99 -0.40 -23.89
N GLU A 64 31.02 0.91 -24.13
CA GLU A 64 31.10 1.56 -25.47
C GLU A 64 30.06 1.07 -26.50
N MET A 65 29.06 0.29 -26.07
CA MET A 65 27.97 -0.19 -26.92
C MET A 65 26.88 0.88 -27.05
N PRO A 66 26.25 1.00 -28.23
CA PRO A 66 25.19 1.98 -28.45
C PRO A 66 24.02 1.72 -27.49
N LEU A 67 23.57 2.80 -26.83
CA LEU A 67 22.40 2.83 -25.98
C LEU A 67 21.14 2.49 -26.79
N VAL A 68 20.82 1.21 -26.92
CA VAL A 68 19.49 0.79 -27.33
C VAL A 68 18.62 0.84 -26.08
N PHE A 69 18.06 2.02 -25.81
CA PHE A 69 17.05 2.22 -24.76
C PHE A 69 15.74 1.55 -25.22
N ALA A 70 15.73 0.22 -25.29
CA ALA A 70 14.52 -0.54 -25.53
C ALA A 70 13.75 -0.60 -24.21
N PHE A 71 12.82 0.32 -24.00
CA PHE A 71 11.94 0.29 -22.83
C PHE A 71 11.04 -0.96 -22.94
N PRO A 72 11.26 -2.01 -22.13
CA PRO A 72 10.51 -3.24 -22.25
C PRO A 72 9.13 -3.05 -21.60
N LEU A 73 8.20 -2.49 -22.38
CA LEU A 73 6.82 -2.20 -21.97
C LEU A 73 6.14 -3.46 -21.40
N ASP A 74 6.43 -4.63 -21.95
CA ASP A 74 5.92 -5.93 -21.48
C ASP A 74 6.29 -6.26 -20.04
N THR A 75 7.55 -6.04 -19.65
CA THR A 75 8.03 -6.33 -18.29
C THR A 75 7.44 -5.32 -17.32
N PHE A 76 7.39 -4.05 -17.74
CA PHE A 76 6.82 -2.97 -16.96
C PHE A 76 5.33 -3.20 -16.65
N LEU A 77 4.53 -3.55 -17.68
CA LEU A 77 3.11 -3.88 -17.50
C LEU A 77 2.91 -5.10 -16.58
N ARG A 78 3.71 -6.17 -16.75
CA ARG A 78 3.61 -7.36 -15.89
C ARG A 78 3.88 -7.04 -14.44
N VAL A 79 4.97 -6.32 -14.14
CA VAL A 79 5.33 -5.94 -12.76
C VAL A 79 4.27 -5.02 -12.16
N PHE A 80 3.75 -4.08 -12.95
CA PHE A 80 2.70 -3.16 -12.50
C PHE A 80 1.41 -3.91 -12.13
N ILE A 81 0.98 -4.87 -12.97
CA ILE A 81 -0.20 -5.71 -12.70
C ILE A 81 0.01 -6.54 -11.43
N ILE A 82 1.17 -7.19 -11.27
CA ILE A 82 1.48 -8.00 -10.10
C ILE A 82 1.45 -7.15 -8.83
N SER A 83 2.08 -5.97 -8.86
CA SER A 83 2.12 -5.04 -7.73
C SER A 83 0.72 -4.63 -7.28
N ILE A 84 -0.12 -4.17 -8.23
CA ILE A 84 -1.51 -3.79 -7.94
C ILE A 84 -2.30 -4.95 -7.33
N THR A 85 -2.14 -6.14 -7.91
CA THR A 85 -2.88 -7.33 -7.45
C THR A 85 -2.50 -7.69 -6.01
N VAL A 86 -1.20 -7.71 -5.70
CA VAL A 86 -0.69 -7.98 -4.33
C VAL A 86 -1.18 -6.92 -3.35
N SER A 87 -1.14 -5.64 -3.71
CA SER A 87 -1.61 -4.54 -2.87
C SER A 87 -3.11 -4.68 -2.56
N ILE A 88 -3.94 -4.96 -3.57
CA ILE A 88 -5.40 -5.16 -3.38
C ILE A 88 -5.68 -6.36 -2.48
N ILE A 89 -4.98 -7.49 -2.69
CA ILE A 89 -5.13 -8.69 -1.86
C ILE A 89 -4.76 -8.40 -0.41
N GLY A 90 -3.63 -7.73 -0.17
CA GLY A 90 -3.18 -7.34 1.16
C GLY A 90 -4.21 -6.45 1.87
N MET A 91 -4.75 -5.45 1.17
CA MET A 91 -5.79 -4.57 1.70
C MET A 91 -7.06 -5.36 2.06
N TYR A 92 -7.51 -6.24 1.17
CA TYR A 92 -8.70 -7.05 1.40
C TYR A 92 -8.54 -7.98 2.62
N LEU A 93 -7.38 -8.61 2.79
CA LEU A 93 -7.06 -9.44 3.95
C LEU A 93 -7.08 -8.64 5.26
N ILE A 94 -6.49 -7.43 5.27
CA ILE A 94 -6.49 -6.55 6.44
C ILE A 94 -7.93 -6.16 6.82
N LEU A 95 -8.75 -5.80 5.85
CA LEU A 95 -10.15 -5.42 6.07
C LEU A 95 -11.01 -6.56 6.60
N LEU A 96 -10.82 -7.78 6.08
CA LEU A 96 -11.52 -8.96 6.60
C LEU A 96 -11.13 -9.25 8.06
N LYS A 97 -9.84 -9.11 8.38
CA LYS A 97 -9.33 -9.33 9.75
C LYS A 97 -9.86 -8.27 10.73
N LEU A 98 -9.99 -7.01 10.28
CA LEU A 98 -10.56 -5.91 11.07
C LEU A 98 -12.08 -6.07 11.29
N SER A 99 -12.81 -6.57 10.30
CA SER A 99 -14.27 -6.76 10.41
C SER A 99 -14.69 -7.80 11.45
N LYS A 100 -13.80 -8.73 11.81
CA LYS A 100 -14.09 -9.82 12.75
C LYS A 100 -13.75 -9.49 14.21
N GLN A 101 -13.15 -8.33 14.49
CA GLN A 101 -12.82 -7.95 15.87
C GLN A 101 -13.93 -7.11 16.50
N THR A 102 -14.46 -7.63 17.60
CA THR A 102 -15.44 -6.96 18.46
C THR A 102 -14.78 -5.82 19.24
N VAL A 103 -15.43 -4.64 19.26
CA VAL A 103 -14.93 -3.43 19.95
C VAL A 103 -14.64 -3.65 21.43
N MET A 104 -15.36 -4.60 22.05
CA MET A 104 -15.21 -4.92 23.47
C MET A 104 -13.84 -5.56 23.81
N ASP A 105 -13.22 -6.28 22.86
CA ASP A 105 -11.89 -6.88 23.04
C ASP A 105 -10.76 -5.85 22.94
N VAL A 106 -11.01 -4.75 22.22
CA VAL A 106 -10.03 -3.66 22.09
C VAL A 106 -9.86 -2.93 23.42
N PHE A 107 -10.97 -2.60 24.10
CA PHE A 107 -10.93 -1.87 25.37
C PHE A 107 -10.52 -2.74 26.57
N ARG A 108 -10.69 -4.08 26.51
CA ARG A 108 -10.21 -5.01 27.55
C ARG A 108 -8.70 -5.25 27.55
N GLN A 109 -7.99 -4.89 26.48
CA GLN A 109 -6.52 -5.04 26.39
C GLN A 109 -5.75 -3.78 26.78
N SER A 110 -6.44 -2.65 26.93
CA SER A 110 -5.86 -1.35 27.29
C SER A 110 -5.90 -1.03 28.79
N PHE A 111 -6.52 -1.89 29.59
CA PHE A 111 -6.56 -1.82 31.06
C PHE A 111 -6.07 -3.13 31.68
#